data_AF-A0A2T0MKZ3-F1
#
_entry.id   AF-A0A2T0MKZ3-F1
#
_cell.length_a   1.000
_cell.length_b   1.000
_cell.length_c   1.000
_cell.angle_alpha   90.00
_cell.angle_beta   90.00
_cell.angle_gamma   90.00
#
_symmetry.space_group_name_H-M   'P 1'
#
loop_
_entity.id
_entity.type
_entity.pdbx_description
1 polymer ?
#
loop_
_entity_poly.entity_id
_entity_poly.type
_entity_poly.pdbx_seq_one_letter_code
_entity_poly.pdbx_strand_id
1 'polypeptide(L)'
;MIAERVRKCAGVAGLSGGPFGTVATYLPNERFVGVSVDGRAVEIAIVATLARPLPETADEVRRAVADLAGDRPVNVRVEDIIVEGP
;
A
#
# COMPACT_ATOMS: atom_id res chain seq x y z
N MET A 1 -9.06 3.93 7.12
CA MET A 1 -9.79 3.74 5.84
C MET A 1 -8.95 3.07 4.76
N ILE A 2 -8.18 3.75 3.89
CA ILE A 2 -7.33 3.07 2.87
C ILE A 2 -6.23 2.23 3.56
N ALA A 3 -5.34 2.88 4.29
CA ALA A 3 -4.21 2.22 4.96
C ALA A 3 -4.62 1.04 5.86
N GLU A 4 -5.75 1.19 6.56
CA GLU A 4 -6.30 0.15 7.40
C GLU A 4 -6.78 -1.07 6.60
N ARG A 5 -7.45 -0.86 5.46
CA ARG A 5 -7.85 -1.96 4.58
C ARG A 5 -6.63 -2.66 3.97
N VAL A 6 -5.62 -1.90 3.55
CA VAL A 6 -4.37 -2.47 3.01
C VAL A 6 -3.68 -3.38 4.03
N ARG A 7 -3.61 -2.97 5.30
CA ARG A 7 -3.02 -3.80 6.38
C ARG A 7 -3.80 -5.08 6.67
N LYS A 8 -5.06 -5.19 6.24
CA LYS A 8 -5.89 -6.40 6.40
C LYS A 8 -5.76 -7.36 5.21
N CYS A 9 -5.09 -6.96 4.13
CA CYS A 9 -4.90 -7.82 2.96
C CYS A 9 -3.91 -8.95 3.24
N ALA A 10 -4.20 -10.15 2.74
CA ALA A 10 -3.31 -11.29 2.88
C ALA A 10 -1.98 -11.03 2.15
N GLY A 11 -0.86 -11.30 2.83
CA GLY A 11 0.48 -11.08 2.29
C GLY A 11 1.01 -9.65 2.46
N VAL A 12 0.28 -8.74 3.12
CA VAL A 12 0.79 -7.43 3.53
C VAL A 12 1.33 -7.50 4.97
N ALA A 13 2.62 -7.26 5.13
CA ALA A 13 3.25 -7.18 6.45
C ALA A 13 3.27 -5.74 7.01
N GLY A 14 3.20 -4.74 6.13
CA GLY A 14 3.23 -3.34 6.54
C GLY A 14 3.07 -2.35 5.39
N LEU A 15 3.08 -1.06 5.75
CA LEU A 15 3.14 0.05 4.81
C LEU A 15 4.54 0.66 4.84
N SER A 16 5.04 1.06 3.68
CA SER A 16 6.35 1.70 3.52
C SER A 16 6.19 3.08 2.89
N GLY A 17 6.97 4.06 3.32
CA GLY A 17 7.03 5.36 2.62
C GLY A 17 7.74 5.29 1.26
N GLY A 18 8.26 4.12 0.86
CA GLY A 18 9.25 3.97 -0.20
C GLY A 18 10.65 4.46 0.23
N PRO A 19 11.68 4.26 -0.59
CA PRO A 19 13.08 4.54 -0.25
C PRO A 19 13.36 6.00 0.11
N PHE A 20 12.58 6.94 -0.42
CA PHE A 20 12.69 8.37 -0.14
C PHE A 20 11.55 8.89 0.75
N GLY A 21 10.69 8.01 1.25
CA GLY A 21 9.53 8.42 2.06
C GLY A 21 8.48 9.23 1.28
N THR A 22 8.47 9.16 -0.05
CA THR A 22 7.63 9.99 -0.92
C THR A 22 6.21 9.49 -1.06
N VAL A 23 5.93 8.21 -0.77
CA VAL A 23 4.56 7.70 -0.67
C VAL A 23 4.02 8.08 0.70
N ALA A 24 3.49 9.29 0.82
CA ALA A 24 2.94 9.80 2.06
C ALA A 24 1.75 10.73 1.81
N THR A 25 0.85 10.75 2.78
CA THR A 25 -0.23 11.73 2.90
C THR A 25 0.15 12.72 3.99
N TYR A 26 0.17 13.99 3.65
CA TYR A 26 0.41 15.07 4.61
C TYR A 26 -0.92 15.52 5.18
N LEU A 27 -1.07 15.38 6.50
CA LEU A 27 -2.22 15.84 7.27
C LEU A 27 -1.81 17.05 8.11
N PRO A 28 -2.76 17.83 8.64
CA PRO A 28 -2.43 18.88 9.59
C PRO A 28 -1.65 18.29 10.79
N ASN A 29 -0.40 18.72 10.96
CA ASN A 29 0.52 18.33 12.04
C ASN A 29 1.13 16.92 11.98
N GLU A 30 0.75 16.07 11.03
CA GLU A 30 1.31 14.73 10.92
C GLU A 30 1.55 14.29 9.47
N ARG A 31 2.49 13.36 9.31
CA ARG A 31 2.78 12.74 8.02
C ARG A 31 2.45 11.25 8.10
N PHE A 32 1.48 10.83 7.29
CA PHE A 32 1.09 9.43 7.19
C PHE A 32 1.84 8.74 6.05
N VAL A 33 2.60 7.68 6.35
CA VAL A 33 3.43 6.97 5.35
C VAL A 33 2.72 5.79 4.68
N GLY A 34 3.09 5.52 3.43
CA GLY A 34 2.69 4.38 2.61
C GLY A 34 1.37 4.48 1.87
N VAL A 35 0.69 5.62 1.98
CA VAL A 35 -0.44 5.97 1.11
C VAL A 35 -0.25 7.42 0.68
N SER A 36 -0.37 7.69 -0.62
CA SER A 36 -0.50 9.03 -1.17
C SER A 36 -1.70 9.09 -2.11
N VAL A 37 -2.46 10.17 -2.05
CA VAL A 37 -3.68 10.35 -2.83
C VAL A 37 -3.65 11.73 -3.46
N ASP A 38 -3.69 11.78 -4.78
CA ASP A 38 -3.85 13.03 -5.52
C ASP A 38 -5.00 12.94 -6.53
N GLY A 39 -5.10 13.94 -7.41
CA GLY A 39 -6.15 14.00 -8.43
C GLY A 39 -5.94 13.02 -9.60
N ARG A 40 -4.79 12.35 -9.70
CA ARG A 40 -4.41 11.47 -10.80
C ARG A 40 -4.35 10.00 -10.41
N ALA A 41 -3.94 9.69 -9.18
CA ALA A 41 -3.76 8.31 -8.73
C ALA A 41 -3.89 8.14 -7.21
N VAL A 42 -4.06 6.90 -6.79
CA VAL A 42 -3.83 6.43 -5.43
C VAL A 42 -2.55 5.59 -5.45
N GLU A 43 -1.51 6.06 -4.76
CA GLU A 43 -0.23 5.36 -4.63
C GLU A 43 -0.15 4.66 -3.27
N ILE A 44 0.17 3.38 -3.29
CA ILE A 44 0.28 2.54 -2.08
C ILE A 44 1.60 1.79 -2.14
N ALA A 45 2.42 1.96 -1.10
CA ALA A 45 3.67 1.24 -0.95
C ALA A 45 3.57 0.29 0.24
N ILE A 46 3.79 -1.00 -0.03
CA ILE A 46 3.65 -2.09 0.95
C ILE A 46 4.98 -2.78 1.20
N VAL A 47 5.09 -3.35 2.40
CA VAL A 47 6.01 -4.44 2.70
C VAL A 47 5.20 -5.74 2.61
N ALA A 48 5.64 -6.69 1.79
CA ALA A 48 4.94 -7.94 1.57
C ALA A 48 5.57 -9.11 2.33
N THR A 49 4.84 -10.22 2.46
CA THR A 49 5.40 -11.53 2.79
C THR A 49 5.42 -12.43 1.54
N LEU A 50 6.20 -13.51 1.58
CA LEU A 50 6.21 -14.54 0.52
C LEU A 50 5.17 -15.65 0.74
N ALA A 51 4.16 -15.44 1.60
CA ALA A 51 3.10 -16.43 1.83
C ALA A 51 2.22 -16.68 0.59
N ARG A 52 2.23 -15.76 -0.39
CA ARG A 52 1.51 -15.84 -1.66
C ARG A 52 2.24 -15.07 -2.77
N PRO A 53 1.90 -15.26 -4.06
CA PRO A 53 2.52 -14.49 -5.15
C PRO A 53 2.29 -12.98 -5.02
N LEU A 54 3.36 -12.20 -5.15
CA LEU A 54 3.31 -10.73 -5.00
C LEU A 54 2.28 -10.04 -5.93
N PRO A 55 2.10 -10.44 -7.20
CA PRO A 55 1.06 -9.84 -8.04
C PRO A 55 -0.35 -10.03 -7.47
N GLU A 56 -0.62 -11.17 -6.84
CA GLU A 56 -1.92 -11.43 -6.24
C GLU A 56 -2.15 -10.61 -4.97
N THR A 57 -1.11 -10.43 -4.13
CA THR A 57 -1.15 -9.50 -2.99
C THR A 57 -1.48 -8.08 -3.48
N ALA A 58 -0.82 -7.62 -4.54
CA ALA A 58 -1.07 -6.30 -5.10
C ALA A 58 -2.50 -6.16 -5.65
N ASP A 59 -3.03 -7.20 -6.32
CA ASP A 59 -4.41 -7.20 -6.82
C ASP A 59 -5.44 -7.21 -5.69
N GLU A 60 -5.19 -7.94 -4.60
CA GLU A 60 -6.04 -7.89 -3.42
C GLU A 60 -6.08 -6.48 -2.82
N VAL A 61 -4.92 -5.83 -2.69
CA VAL A 61 -4.82 -4.44 -2.24
C VAL A 61 -5.62 -3.51 -3.15
N ARG A 62 -5.49 -3.63 -4.47
CA ARG A 62 -6.27 -2.83 -5.43
C ARG A 62 -7.78 -3.02 -5.24
N ARG A 63 -8.24 -4.27 -5.11
CA ARG A 63 -9.67 -4.58 -4.91
C ARG A 63 -10.19 -4.04 -3.58
N ALA A 64 -9.40 -4.16 -2.50
CA ALA A 64 -9.80 -3.76 -1.17
C ALA A 64 -10.08 -2.26 -1.03
N VAL A 65 -9.49 -1.44 -1.90
CA VAL A 65 -9.59 0.04 -1.83
C VAL A 65 -10.26 0.65 -3.06
N ALA A 66 -10.71 -0.15 -4.02
CA ALA A 66 -11.25 0.32 -5.30
C ALA A 66 -12.45 1.28 -5.13
N ASP A 67 -13.34 1.00 -4.17
CA ASP A 67 -14.48 1.85 -3.81
C ASP A 67 -14.07 3.24 -3.27
N LEU A 68 -12.86 3.36 -2.76
CA LEU A 68 -12.30 4.61 -2.22
C LEU A 68 -11.51 5.40 -3.27
N ALA A 69 -11.12 4.74 -4.37
CA ALA A 69 -10.29 5.33 -5.41
C ALA A 69 -11.10 6.18 -6.41
N GLY A 70 -12.39 5.90 -6.58
CA GLY A 70 -13.18 6.49 -7.67
C GLY A 70 -12.61 6.05 -9.03
N ASP A 71 -12.57 6.96 -10.00
CA ASP A 71 -12.04 6.68 -11.35
C ASP A 71 -10.50 6.68 -11.42
N ARG A 72 -9.81 6.90 -10.30
CA ARG A 72 -8.35 6.98 -10.27
C ARG A 72 -7.72 5.59 -10.28
N PRO A 73 -6.63 5.38 -11.03
CA PRO A 73 -5.84 4.16 -10.93
C PRO A 73 -5.26 3.99 -9.51
N VAL A 74 -5.23 2.74 -9.06
CA VAL A 74 -4.56 2.32 -7.81
C VAL A 74 -3.25 1.64 -8.16
N ASN A 75 -2.15 2.34 -7.87
CA ASN A 75 -0.80 1.86 -8.09
C ASN A 75 -0.26 1.28 -6.78
N VAL A 76 0.10 -0.01 -6.83
CA VAL A 76 0.62 -0.74 -5.68
C VAL A 76 2.07 -1.10 -5.95
N ARG A 77 2.96 -0.68 -5.05
CA ARG A 77 4.39 -0.94 -5.09
C ARG A 77 4.76 -1.86 -3.94
N VAL A 78 5.44 -2.96 -4.26
CA VAL A 78 6.09 -3.80 -3.26
C VAL A 78 7.49 -3.24 -3.05
N GLU A 79 7.70 -2.56 -1.93
CA GLU A 79 8.96 -1.87 -1.64
C GLU A 79 9.94 -2.75 -0.86
N ASP A 80 9.42 -3.72 -0.10
CA ASP A 80 10.23 -4.67 0.64
C ASP A 80 9.47 -5.99 0.86
N ILE A 81 10.20 -7.04 1.21
CA ILE A 81 9.69 -8.37 1.47
C ILE A 81 10.26 -8.88 2.79
N ILE A 82 9.37 -9.19 3.74
CA ILE A 82 9.75 -9.91 4.95
C ILE A 82 9.70 -11.40 4.65
N VAL A 83 10.85 -12.04 4.75
CA VAL A 83 10.99 -13.49 4.73
C VAL A 83 11.16 -13.93 6.18
N GLU A 84 10.19 -14.67 6.72
CA GLU A 84 10.40 -15.31 8.01
C GLU A 84 11.55 -16.32 7.85
N GLY A 85 12.60 -16.13 8.65
CA GLY A 85 13.71 -17.06 8.72
C GLY A 85 13.26 -18.41 9.29
N PRO A 86 14.04 -19.49 9.06
CA PRO A 86 13.79 -20.79 9.67
C PRO A 86 13.85 -20.75 11.20
#